data_AF-A0A0T5PKT7-F1
#
_entry.id   AF-A0A0T5PKT7-F1
#
_cell.length_a   1.000
_cell.length_b   1.000
_cell.length_c   1.000
_cell.angle_alpha   90.00
_cell.angle_beta   90.00
_cell.angle_gamma   90.00
#
_symmetry.space_group_name_H-M   'P 1'
#
loop_
_entity.id
_entity.type
_entity.pdbx_description
1 polymer ?
#
loop_
_entity_poly.entity_id
_entity_poly.type
_entity_poly.pdbx_seq_one_letter_code
_entity_poly.pdbx_strand_id
1 'polypeptide(L)'
;TSDLFIALLEKLKGQYRRAKSIRLIVDNYIIHKRKKTHKWLSDNPKFKLLFLPVYSPWHNKIEKLWHALHETITRNHQCKNMDDLLLYGHCRTVSRRQAWTKTGVSQLGAVI
;
A
#
# COMPACT_ATOMS: atom_id res chain seq x y z
N THR A 1 -0.24 -11.35 -10.12
CA THR A 1 -1.29 -11.72 -11.09
C THR A 1 -2.49 -10.80 -10.94
N SER A 2 -3.29 -10.61 -12.00
CA SER A 2 -4.46 -9.70 -11.97
C SER A 2 -5.49 -10.09 -10.89
N ASP A 3 -5.56 -11.38 -10.53
CA ASP A 3 -6.49 -11.90 -9.53
C ASP A 3 -6.20 -11.38 -8.13
N LEU A 4 -4.92 -11.30 -7.75
CA LEU A 4 -4.51 -10.72 -6.47
C LEU A 4 -4.91 -9.25 -6.36
N PHE A 5 -4.82 -8.52 -7.48
CA PHE A 5 -5.26 -7.12 -7.52
C PHE A 5 -6.78 -7.01 -7.33
N ILE A 6 -7.56 -7.87 -7.98
CA ILE A 6 -9.02 -7.90 -7.79
C ILE A 6 -9.39 -8.26 -6.34
N ALA A 7 -8.74 -9.27 -5.75
CA ALA A 7 -8.96 -9.65 -4.36
C ALA A 7 -8.64 -8.51 -3.38
N LEU A 8 -7.61 -7.70 -3.67
CA LEU A 8 -7.30 -6.49 -2.91
C LEU A 8 -8.43 -5.46 -3.01
N LEU A 9 -8.94 -5.22 -4.23
CA LEU A 9 -10.06 -4.28 -4.45
C LEU A 9 -11.34 -4.73 -3.72
N GLU A 10 -11.62 -6.04 -3.68
CA GLU A 10 -12.73 -6.60 -2.92
C GLU A 10 -12.58 -6.40 -1.41
N LYS A 11 -11.37 -6.62 -0.87
CA LYS A 11 -11.08 -6.31 0.54
C LYS A 11 -11.30 -4.83 0.84
N LEU A 12 -10.84 -3.94 -0.04
CA LEU A 12 -11.06 -2.50 0.10
C LEU A 12 -12.54 -2.13 0.02
N LYS A 13 -13.31 -2.77 -0.87
CA LYS A 13 -14.77 -2.59 -0.96
C LYS A 13 -15.46 -2.94 0.35
N GLY A 14 -15.02 -4.03 1.00
CA GLY A 14 -15.51 -4.47 2.30
C GLY A 14 -15.18 -3.50 3.43
N GLN A 15 -13.91 -3.07 3.52
CA GLN A 15 -13.43 -2.13 4.53
C GLN A 15 -14.10 -0.75 4.42
N TYR A 16 -14.21 -0.21 3.20
CA TYR A 16 -14.76 1.13 2.94
C TYR A 16 -16.21 1.10 2.47
N ARG A 17 -17.08 0.38 3.18
CA ARG A 17 -18.49 0.21 2.78
C ARG A 17 -19.24 1.54 2.66
N ARG A 18 -18.96 2.50 3.55
CA ARG A 18 -19.63 3.82 3.63
C ARG A 18 -19.09 4.88 2.66
N ALA A 19 -17.93 4.66 2.04
CA ALA A 19 -17.36 5.66 1.12
C ALA A 19 -18.24 5.81 -0.13
N LYS A 20 -18.52 7.05 -0.56
CA LYS A 20 -19.30 7.32 -1.78
C LYS A 20 -18.49 7.05 -3.05
N SER A 21 -17.19 7.31 -3.00
CA SER A 21 -16.24 7.00 -4.09
C SER A 21 -14.85 6.72 -3.51
N ILE A 22 -14.12 5.82 -4.15
CA ILE A 22 -12.75 5.44 -3.79
C ILE A 22 -11.87 5.76 -4.99
N ARG A 23 -10.94 6.70 -4.81
CA ARG A 23 -9.94 7.05 -5.84
C ARG A 23 -8.65 6.33 -5.51
N LEU A 24 -8.23 5.44 -6.40
CA LEU A 24 -6.97 4.70 -6.29
C LEU A 24 -5.95 5.38 -7.19
N ILE A 25 -4.85 5.85 -6.59
CA ILE A 25 -3.69 6.32 -7.34
C ILE A 25 -2.82 5.10 -7.58
N VAL A 26 -2.65 4.72 -8.85
CA VAL A 26 -1.90 3.52 -9.24
C VAL A 26 -0.74 3.90 -10.17
N ASP A 27 0.28 3.06 -10.16
CA ASP A 27 1.38 3.15 -11.10
C ASP A 27 0.95 2.65 -12.50
N ASN A 28 1.88 2.71 -13.45
CA ASN A 28 1.64 2.28 -14.82
C ASN A 28 1.86 0.77 -15.03
N TYR A 29 1.65 -0.07 -13.99
CA TYR A 29 1.92 -1.50 -14.09
C TYR A 29 0.89 -2.24 -14.97
N ILE A 30 1.38 -3.21 -15.74
CA ILE A 30 0.60 -3.88 -16.80
C ILE A 30 -0.64 -4.62 -16.28
N ILE A 31 -0.65 -5.02 -15.00
CA ILE A 31 -1.79 -5.73 -14.38
C ILE A 31 -3.04 -4.86 -14.26
N HIS A 32 -2.86 -3.53 -14.12
CA HIS A 32 -3.97 -2.59 -14.01
C HIS A 32 -4.68 -2.42 -15.37
N LYS A 33 -3.96 -2.60 -16.47
CA LYS A 33 -4.46 -2.50 -17.86
C LYS A 33 -5.06 -3.81 -18.39
N ARG A 34 -5.06 -4.88 -17.60
CA ARG A 34 -5.60 -6.18 -18.03
C ARG A 34 -7.12 -6.09 -18.20
N LYS A 35 -7.65 -6.75 -19.24
CA LYS A 35 -9.10 -6.82 -19.52
C LYS A 35 -9.93 -7.27 -18.31
N LYS A 36 -9.42 -8.23 -17.53
CA LYS A 36 -10.10 -8.74 -16.31
C LYS A 36 -10.29 -7.64 -15.26
N THR A 37 -9.27 -6.83 -15.03
CA THR A 37 -9.29 -5.71 -14.10
C THR A 37 -10.28 -4.64 -14.58
N HIS A 38 -10.23 -4.28 -15.87
CA HIS A 38 -11.18 -3.33 -16.46
C HIS A 38 -12.63 -3.79 -16.36
N LYS A 39 -12.90 -5.08 -16.62
CA LYS A 39 -14.24 -5.65 -16.49
C LYS A 39 -14.78 -5.49 -15.06
N TRP A 40 -13.98 -5.86 -14.05
CA TRP A 40 -14.37 -5.70 -12.65
C TRP A 40 -14.62 -4.23 -12.27
N LEU A 41 -13.84 -3.30 -12.82
CA LEU A 41 -14.01 -1.86 -12.59
C LEU A 41 -15.28 -1.30 -13.23
N SER A 42 -15.66 -1.78 -14.41
CA SER A 42 -16.94 -1.45 -15.04
C SER A 42 -18.13 -1.87 -14.17
N ASP A 43 -18.04 -3.03 -13.52
CA ASP A 43 -19.07 -3.52 -12.60
C ASP A 43 -19.10 -2.76 -11.26
N ASN A 44 -18.06 -1.95 -10.96
CA ASN A 44 -17.89 -1.26 -9.69
C ASN A 44 -17.55 0.24 -9.88
N PRO A 45 -18.53 1.08 -10.27
CA PRO A 45 -18.30 2.50 -10.59
C PRO A 45 -17.85 3.36 -9.38
N LYS A 46 -17.92 2.78 -8.17
CA LYS A 46 -17.39 3.39 -6.94
C LYS A 46 -15.87 3.58 -6.99
N PHE A 47 -15.15 2.75 -7.76
CA PHE A 47 -13.70 2.82 -7.89
C PHE A 47 -13.31 3.66 -9.10
N LYS A 48 -12.44 4.65 -8.88
CA LYS A 48 -11.82 5.44 -9.94
C LYS A 48 -10.31 5.28 -9.85
N LEU A 49 -9.69 4.78 -10.92
CA LEU A 49 -8.22 4.71 -10.98
C LEU A 49 -7.68 5.99 -11.60
N LEU A 50 -6.66 6.53 -10.95
CA LEU A 50 -5.83 7.61 -11.46
C LEU A 50 -4.45 7.03 -11.72
N PHE A 51 -4.05 7.04 -12.99
CA PHE A 51 -2.71 6.60 -13.38
C PHE A 51 -1.73 7.74 -13.20
N LEU A 52 -0.61 7.46 -12.55
CA LEU A 52 0.49 8.41 -12.44
C LEU A 52 1.18 8.62 -13.81
N PRO A 53 1.69 9.84 -14.10
CA PRO A 53 2.46 10.08 -15.31
C PRO A 53 3.70 9.20 -15.33
N VAL A 54 4.02 8.68 -16.52
CA VAL A 54 5.17 7.79 -16.72
C VAL A 54 6.45 8.57 -16.45
N TYR A 55 7.42 7.93 -15.78
CA TYR A 55 8.74 8.50 -15.44
C TYR A 55 8.76 9.61 -14.38
N SER A 56 7.76 9.64 -13.48
CA SER A 56 7.72 10.56 -12.34
C SER A 56 7.90 9.84 -11.00
N PRO A 57 9.09 9.30 -10.69
CA PRO A 57 9.33 8.54 -9.45
C PRO A 57 9.05 9.36 -8.18
N TRP A 58 9.29 10.68 -8.26
CA TRP A 58 9.03 11.64 -7.18
C TRP A 58 7.56 11.71 -6.73
N HIS A 59 6.63 11.42 -7.64
CA HIS A 59 5.18 11.49 -7.39
C HIS A 59 4.62 10.15 -6.89
N ASN A 60 5.37 9.06 -7.04
CA ASN A 60 4.95 7.76 -6.59
C ASN A 60 5.25 7.62 -5.09
N LYS A 61 4.27 7.98 -4.23
CA LYS A 61 4.42 7.85 -2.77
C LYS A 61 4.76 6.43 -2.33
N ILE A 62 4.37 5.42 -3.12
CA ILE A 62 4.71 4.03 -2.83
C ILE A 62 6.22 3.79 -2.94
N GLU A 63 6.93 4.45 -3.85
CA GLU A 63 8.39 4.30 -3.98
C GLU A 63 9.11 4.84 -2.75
N LYS A 64 8.64 5.95 -2.18
CA LYS A 64 9.16 6.45 -0.89
C LYS A 64 8.92 5.46 0.24
N LEU A 65 7.75 4.82 0.26
CA LEU A 65 7.43 3.78 1.25
C LEU A 65 8.35 2.56 1.07
N TRP A 66 8.54 2.09 -0.17
CA TRP A 66 9.44 0.99 -0.48
C TRP A 66 10.88 1.34 -0.12
N HIS A 67 11.35 2.54 -0.43
CA HIS A 67 12.68 3.01 0.00
C HIS A 67 12.81 3.00 1.53
N ALA A 68 11.84 3.55 2.26
CA ALA A 68 11.87 3.54 3.72
C ALA A 68 11.84 2.10 4.29
N LEU A 69 11.05 1.21 3.69
CA LEU A 69 11.02 -0.21 4.02
C LEU A 69 12.40 -0.86 3.78
N HIS A 70 13.00 -0.58 2.62
CA HIS A 70 14.29 -1.13 2.26
C HIS A 70 15.41 -0.65 3.19
N GLU A 71 15.42 0.64 3.54
CA GLU A 71 16.34 1.20 4.53
C GLU A 71 16.18 0.55 5.91
N THR A 72 14.94 0.31 6.35
CA THR A 72 14.66 -0.15 7.72
C THR A 72 14.74 -1.65 7.91
N ILE A 73 14.42 -2.43 6.87
CA ILE A 73 14.32 -3.89 6.93
C ILE A 73 15.47 -4.53 6.18
N THR A 74 15.71 -4.17 4.91
CA THR A 74 16.68 -4.90 4.08
C THR A 74 18.13 -4.45 4.24
N ARG A 75 18.39 -3.18 4.59
CA ARG A 75 19.75 -2.62 4.52
C ARG A 75 20.69 -3.01 5.68
N ASN A 76 20.21 -3.71 6.71
CA ASN A 76 21.07 -4.18 7.81
C ASN A 76 20.47 -5.32 8.66
N HIS A 77 19.62 -6.19 8.10
CA HIS A 77 19.13 -7.35 8.87
C HIS A 77 20.10 -8.52 8.80
N GLN A 78 20.25 -9.24 9.92
CA GLN A 78 21.00 -10.50 9.99
C GLN A 78 20.07 -11.73 10.07
N CYS A 79 18.76 -11.54 9.86
CA CYS A 79 17.78 -12.63 9.82
C CYS A 79 18.14 -13.66 8.74
N LYS A 80 18.17 -14.94 9.13
CA LYS A 80 18.56 -16.05 8.24
C LYS A 80 17.37 -16.57 7.43
N ASN A 81 16.16 -16.43 7.98
CA ASN A 81 14.92 -16.96 7.42
C ASN A 81 13.85 -15.85 7.24
N MET A 82 12.87 -16.10 6.37
CA MET A 82 11.77 -15.17 6.10
C MET A 82 10.90 -14.89 7.34
N ASP A 83 10.64 -15.91 8.17
CA ASP A 83 9.85 -15.73 9.40
C ASP A 83 10.52 -14.79 10.40
N ASP A 84 11.85 -14.90 10.56
CA ASP A 84 12.64 -14.00 11.39
C ASP A 84 12.59 -12.56 10.86
N LEU A 85 12.60 -12.39 9.54
CA LEU A 85 12.48 -11.07 8.90
C LEU A 85 11.10 -10.44 9.14
N LEU A 86 10.03 -11.24 9.02
CA LEU A 86 8.66 -10.80 9.23
C LEU A 86 8.43 -10.40 10.69
N LEU A 87 8.94 -11.19 11.64
CA LEU A 87 8.88 -10.90 13.07
C LEU A 87 9.69 -9.64 13.41
N TYR A 88 10.89 -9.51 12.85
CA TYR A 88 11.74 -8.32 13.03
C TYR A 88 11.08 -7.04 12.50
N GLY A 89 10.48 -7.12 11.31
CA GLY A 89 9.69 -6.03 10.73
C GLY A 89 8.53 -5.64 11.64
N HIS A 90 7.75 -6.62 12.12
CA HIS A 90 6.63 -6.38 13.02
C HIS A 90 7.05 -5.68 14.32
N CYS A 91 8.09 -6.19 14.99
CA CYS A 91 8.61 -5.59 16.24
C CYS A 91 9.11 -4.15 16.04
N ARG A 92 9.81 -3.83 14.93
CA ARG A 92 10.26 -2.45 14.65
C ARG A 92 9.12 -1.49 14.33
N THR A 93 8.11 -1.93 13.57
CA THR A 93 6.95 -1.09 13.25
C THR A 93 6.11 -0.78 14.51
N VAL A 94 5.95 -1.76 15.41
CA VAL A 94 5.23 -1.60 16.69
C VAL A 94 6.05 -0.76 17.68
N SER A 95 7.36 -0.99 17.79
CA SER A 95 8.28 -0.19 18.62
C SER A 95 8.28 1.29 18.23
N ARG A 96 8.31 1.60 16.91
CA ARG A 96 8.16 2.98 16.44
C ARG A 96 6.81 3.56 16.83
N ARG A 97 5.68 2.83 16.65
CA ARG A 97 4.36 3.32 17.08
C ARG A 97 4.31 3.71 18.56
N GLN A 98 4.96 2.96 19.45
CA GLN A 98 5.01 3.30 20.88
C GLN A 98 5.93 4.48 21.21
N ALA A 99 7.00 4.69 20.44
CA ALA A 99 7.86 5.87 20.60
C ALA A 99 7.11 7.19 20.28
N TRP A 100 6.20 7.18 19.30
CA TRP A 100 5.34 8.33 18.96
C TRP A 100 4.22 8.60 19.98
N THR A 101 3.86 7.63 20.83
CA THR A 101 2.87 7.85 21.90
C THR A 101 3.44 8.51 23.16
N LYS A 102 4.78 8.56 23.32
CA LYS A 102 5.42 9.19 24.49
C LYS A 102 5.88 10.64 24.25
N THR A 103 6.05 11.04 23.00
CA THR A 103 6.24 12.45 22.62
C THR A 103 4.90 12.99 22.12
N GLY A 104 4.20 13.75 22.96
CA GLY A 104 2.85 14.27 22.71
C GLY A 104 2.72 15.08 21.42
N VAL A 105 2.54 14.40 20.28
CA VAL A 105 2.18 14.99 19.00
C VAL A 105 1.04 14.18 18.41
N SER A 106 -0.18 14.64 18.69
CA SER A 106 -1.41 14.17 18.05
C SER A 106 -1.42 14.58 16.58
N GLN A 107 -1.08 13.68 15.66
CA GLN A 107 -1.57 13.75 14.28
C GLN A 107 -2.03 12.37 13.79
N LEU A 108 -3.35 12.20 13.79
CA LEU A 108 -4.07 11.14 13.11
C LEU A 108 -3.88 11.27 11.59
N GLY A 109 -3.00 10.44 11.03
CA GLY A 109 -2.80 10.30 9.59
C GLY A 109 -2.79 8.83 9.21
N ALA A 110 -3.96 8.19 9.23
CA ALA A 110 -4.13 6.89 8.57
C ALA A 110 -4.05 7.10 7.05
N VAL A 111 -2.87 6.90 6.49
CA VAL A 111 -2.68 6.84 5.03
C VAL A 111 -3.04 5.41 4.60
N ILE A 112 -4.12 5.33 3.85
CA ILE A 112 -4.58 4.17 3.08
C ILE A 112 -4.00 4.31 1.68
#